data_AF-A0A2V9HVX1-F1
#
_entry.id   AF-A0A2V9HVX1-F1
#
_cell.length_a   1.000
_cell.length_b   1.000
_cell.length_c   1.000
_cell.angle_alpha   90.00
_cell.angle_beta   90.00
_cell.angle_gamma   90.00
#
_symmetry.space_group_name_H-M   'P 1'
#
loop_
_entity.id
_entity.type
_entity.pdbx_description
1 polymer ?
#
loop_
_entity_poly.entity_id
_entity_poly.type
_entity_poly.pdbx_seq_one_letter_code
_entity_poly.pdbx_strand_id
1 'polypeptide(L)'
;MEFNTQSAIGNPQSGWTSDELGRICRQVLRNFFGSFREAEVVASFYPYVGLTHTACKVLRRRAPRDMEEIYEQFRRDPELEAGLRRRRLQRGRKLINSSKGRHHALREIFEELNGKHFNHQLHIKQLGWGPRRSWSRLGHFDEVHNSITISPVLDSPRVPRGVVSYILYHEMLHILFSGTDGHGRGRHHPPEFRRAEEAYPDRASIKRFLNEFCRSRGKVRSSGLGLP
;
A
#
# COMPACT_ATOMS: atom_id res chain seq x y z
N MET A 1 -6.57 -29.41 4.73
CA MET A 1 -5.61 -28.61 3.93
C MET A 1 -4.35 -28.52 4.75
N GLU A 2 -3.45 -29.48 4.57
CA GLU A 2 -2.25 -29.63 5.40
C GLU A 2 -1.17 -28.66 4.91
N PHE A 3 -0.84 -27.69 5.75
CA PHE A 3 0.31 -26.81 5.54
C PHE A 3 1.56 -27.56 6.01
N ASN A 4 2.27 -28.17 5.06
CA ASN A 4 3.57 -28.77 5.34
C ASN A 4 4.54 -27.66 5.79
N THR A 5 4.94 -27.72 7.06
CA THR A 5 5.58 -26.64 7.84
C THR A 5 7.00 -26.99 8.28
N GLN A 6 7.69 -27.89 7.58
CA GLN A 6 9.01 -28.37 8.00
C GLN A 6 10.21 -27.47 7.64
N SER A 7 10.06 -26.40 6.86
CA SER A 7 11.23 -25.57 6.44
C SER A 7 11.34 -24.20 7.09
N ALA A 8 10.63 -23.94 8.20
CA ALA A 8 10.74 -22.68 8.94
C ALA A 8 10.80 -22.93 10.46
N ILE A 9 11.48 -23.99 10.87
CA ILE A 9 11.84 -24.21 12.27
C ILE A 9 12.85 -23.12 12.63
N GLY A 10 12.36 -22.08 13.31
CA GLY A 10 13.14 -21.03 13.97
C GLY A 10 14.11 -20.28 13.06
N ASN A 11 13.78 -19.05 12.65
CA ASN A 11 14.85 -18.14 12.23
C ASN A 11 15.76 -17.91 13.46
N PRO A 12 17.01 -18.42 13.49
CA PRO A 12 17.88 -18.34 14.67
C PRO A 12 18.35 -16.90 14.96
N GLN A 13 18.07 -15.95 14.07
CA GLN A 13 18.58 -14.58 14.16
C GLN A 13 17.78 -13.65 15.08
N SER A 14 16.60 -14.05 15.57
CA SER A 14 15.78 -13.20 16.46
C SER A 14 16.22 -13.23 17.92
N GLY A 15 17.05 -14.21 18.34
CA GLY A 15 17.44 -14.39 19.74
C GLY A 15 16.31 -14.91 20.66
N TRP A 16 15.10 -15.12 20.13
CA TRP A 16 13.93 -15.60 20.88
C TRP A 16 13.62 -17.05 20.51
N THR A 17 13.38 -17.88 21.52
CA THR A 17 12.95 -19.27 21.35
C THR A 17 11.46 -19.36 20.99
N SER A 18 11.06 -20.46 20.34
CA SER A 18 9.64 -20.74 20.03
C SER A 18 8.76 -20.75 21.29
N ASP A 19 9.31 -21.17 22.43
CA ASP A 19 8.59 -21.22 23.70
C ASP A 19 8.38 -19.84 24.33
N GLU A 20 9.35 -18.92 24.18
CA GLU A 20 9.23 -17.52 24.60
C GLU A 20 8.16 -16.80 23.76
N LEU A 21 8.20 -16.95 22.44
CA LEU A 21 7.21 -16.38 21.53
C LEU A 21 5.80 -16.92 21.80
N GLY A 22 5.69 -18.23 22.07
CA GLY A 22 4.45 -18.88 22.47
C GLY A 22 3.88 -18.29 23.77
N ARG A 23 4.72 -18.06 24.78
CA ARG A 23 4.32 -17.44 26.04
C ARG A 23 3.80 -16.01 25.85
N ILE A 24 4.52 -15.18 25.09
CA ILE A 24 4.13 -13.78 24.82
C ILE A 24 2.80 -13.73 24.05
N CYS A 25 2.64 -14.52 22.98
CA CYS A 25 1.41 -14.57 22.21
C CYS A 25 0.20 -15.01 23.06
N ARG A 26 0.36 -16.07 23.87
CA ARG A 26 -0.70 -16.53 24.79
C ARG A 26 -1.10 -15.45 25.78
N GLN A 27 -0.12 -14.78 26.41
CA GLN A 27 -0.40 -13.74 27.39
C GLN A 27 -1.21 -12.58 26.78
N VAL A 28 -0.87 -12.16 25.56
CA VAL A 28 -1.62 -11.10 24.89
C VAL A 28 -3.00 -11.58 24.45
N LEU A 29 -3.14 -12.74 23.81
CA LEU A 29 -4.44 -13.24 23.39
C LEU A 29 -5.42 -13.42 24.56
N ARG A 30 -4.94 -13.93 25.71
CA ARG A 30 -5.74 -14.08 26.95
C ARG A 30 -6.24 -12.75 27.52
N ASN A 31 -5.42 -11.70 27.48
CA ASN A 31 -5.80 -10.37 27.99
C ASN A 31 -6.82 -9.65 27.10
N PHE A 32 -6.93 -10.07 25.84
CA PHE A 32 -7.76 -9.41 24.83
C PHE A 32 -9.03 -10.18 24.48
N PHE A 33 -9.00 -11.51 24.57
CA PHE A 33 -10.09 -12.39 24.20
C PHE A 33 -10.27 -13.49 25.26
N GLY A 34 -11.37 -13.44 26.02
CA GLY A 34 -11.64 -14.41 27.08
C GLY A 34 -11.73 -15.87 26.60
N SER A 35 -12.11 -16.06 25.33
CA SER A 35 -12.18 -17.37 24.66
C SER A 35 -10.81 -18.05 24.46
N PHE A 36 -9.70 -17.33 24.62
CA PHE A 36 -8.35 -17.89 24.47
C PHE A 36 -7.68 -18.22 25.83
N ARG A 37 -8.42 -18.16 26.95
CA ARG A 37 -7.90 -18.53 28.29
C ARG A 37 -7.29 -19.94 28.32
N GLU A 38 -8.02 -20.91 27.80
CA GLU A 38 -7.63 -22.33 27.81
C GLU A 38 -7.07 -22.81 26.45
N ALA A 39 -6.86 -21.91 25.49
CA ALA A 39 -6.39 -22.29 24.16
C ALA A 39 -4.89 -22.56 24.15
N GLU A 40 -4.49 -23.74 23.68
CA GLU A 40 -3.09 -24.05 23.38
C GLU A 40 -2.68 -23.32 22.09
N VAL A 41 -2.07 -22.15 22.25
CA VAL A 41 -1.53 -21.39 21.11
C VAL A 41 -0.09 -21.83 20.88
N VAL A 42 0.12 -22.69 19.90
CA VAL A 42 1.46 -23.03 19.38
C VAL A 42 1.83 -22.01 18.31
N ALA A 43 2.73 -21.07 18.66
CA ALA A 43 3.19 -20.04 17.74
C ALA A 43 4.47 -20.50 17.03
N SER A 44 4.31 -21.34 16.00
CA SER A 44 5.43 -21.78 15.15
C SER A 44 5.66 -20.85 13.94
N PHE A 45 4.97 -19.71 13.89
CA PHE A 45 5.03 -18.80 12.74
C PHE A 45 4.83 -17.34 13.17
N TYR A 46 5.66 -16.46 12.63
CA TYR A 46 5.64 -15.02 12.91
C TYR A 46 4.35 -14.22 12.60
N PRO A 47 3.36 -14.66 11.77
CA PRO A 47 2.14 -13.89 11.58
C PRO A 47 1.27 -13.83 12.82
N TYR A 48 1.44 -14.71 13.81
CA TYR A 48 0.70 -14.59 15.07
C TYR A 48 1.10 -13.33 15.84
N VAL A 49 2.38 -12.94 15.82
CA VAL A 49 2.83 -11.67 16.40
C VAL A 49 2.26 -10.49 15.61
N GLY A 50 2.28 -10.55 14.27
CA GLY A 50 1.67 -9.53 13.40
C GLY A 50 0.15 -9.40 13.58
N LEU A 51 -0.57 -10.52 13.70
CA LEU A 51 -2.01 -10.58 13.96
C LEU A 51 -2.34 -10.03 15.34
N THR A 52 -1.55 -10.38 16.35
CA THR A 52 -1.80 -9.93 17.72
C THR A 52 -1.51 -8.43 17.88
N HIS A 53 -0.42 -7.93 17.28
CA HIS A 53 -0.15 -6.50 17.19
C HIS A 53 -1.25 -5.75 16.42
N THR A 54 -1.75 -6.32 15.31
CA THR A 54 -2.87 -5.75 14.55
C THR A 54 -4.16 -5.74 15.37
N ALA A 55 -4.46 -6.82 16.10
CA ALA A 55 -5.61 -6.90 16.99
C ALA A 55 -5.53 -5.85 18.10
N CYS A 56 -4.34 -5.61 18.69
CA CYS A 56 -4.13 -4.53 19.65
C CYS A 56 -4.49 -3.16 19.06
N LYS A 57 -4.04 -2.87 17.83
CA LYS A 57 -4.37 -1.62 17.13
C LYS A 57 -5.86 -1.48 16.82
N VAL A 58 -6.51 -2.54 16.33
CA VAL A 58 -7.95 -2.54 16.03
C VAL A 58 -8.77 -2.30 17.30
N LEU A 59 -8.38 -2.93 18.40
CA LEU A 59 -9.02 -2.79 19.71
C LEU A 59 -8.59 -1.52 20.45
N ARG A 60 -7.78 -0.65 19.83
CA ARG A 60 -7.26 0.62 20.38
C ARG A 60 -6.56 0.45 21.73
N ARG A 61 -5.83 -0.64 21.90
CA ARG A 61 -5.04 -0.95 23.10
C ARG A 61 -3.56 -0.98 22.74
N ARG A 62 -2.72 -0.67 23.71
CA ARG A 62 -1.26 -0.71 23.55
C ARG A 62 -0.78 -2.15 23.53
N ALA A 63 0.05 -2.50 22.55
CA ALA A 63 0.73 -3.79 22.54
C ALA A 63 1.85 -3.78 23.62
N PRO A 64 2.16 -4.92 24.26
CA PRO A 64 3.33 -5.00 25.13
C PRO A 64 4.62 -4.66 24.38
N ARG A 65 5.60 -4.07 25.07
CA ARG A 65 6.88 -3.65 24.46
C ARG A 65 7.60 -4.78 23.75
N ASP A 66 7.71 -5.94 24.40
CA ASP A 66 8.37 -7.13 23.83
C ASP A 66 7.70 -7.56 22.51
N MET A 67 6.36 -7.43 22.41
CA MET A 67 5.63 -7.72 21.18
C MET A 67 5.87 -6.67 20.09
N GLU A 68 5.98 -5.40 20.45
CA GLU A 68 6.37 -4.34 19.50
C GLU A 68 7.79 -4.59 18.99
N GLU A 69 8.73 -4.95 19.87
CA GLU A 69 10.11 -5.25 19.50
C GLU A 69 10.22 -6.47 18.58
N ILE A 70 9.55 -7.58 18.92
CA ILE A 70 9.50 -8.78 18.07
C ILE A 70 8.83 -8.46 16.73
N TYR A 71 7.73 -7.69 16.73
CA TYR A 71 7.08 -7.25 15.50
C TYR A 71 7.99 -6.38 14.63
N GLU A 72 8.75 -5.46 15.22
CA GLU A 72 9.67 -4.59 14.49
C GLU A 72 10.89 -5.35 13.94
N GLN A 73 11.44 -6.31 14.70
CA GLN A 73 12.47 -7.23 14.21
C GLN A 73 11.94 -8.06 13.03
N PHE A 74 10.75 -8.66 13.18
CA PHE A 74 10.07 -9.40 12.12
C PHE A 74 9.83 -8.54 10.88
N ARG A 75 9.34 -7.31 11.04
CA ARG A 75 9.08 -6.37 9.93
C ARG A 75 10.36 -5.99 9.17
N ARG A 76 11.53 -6.15 9.79
CA ARG A 76 12.84 -5.79 9.23
C ARG A 76 13.64 -7.01 8.72
N ASP A 77 13.14 -8.24 8.89
CA ASP A 77 13.80 -9.46 8.43
C ASP A 77 13.91 -9.52 6.89
N PRO A 78 15.13 -9.53 6.31
CA PRO A 78 15.32 -9.56 4.87
C PRO A 78 14.81 -10.84 4.18
N GLU A 79 14.91 -12.01 4.82
CA GLU A 79 14.50 -13.29 4.22
C GLU A 79 12.98 -13.38 4.12
N LEU A 80 12.29 -12.91 5.17
CA LEU A 80 10.85 -12.77 5.17
C LEU A 80 10.39 -11.81 4.08
N GLU A 81 10.97 -10.61 4.00
CA GLU A 81 10.61 -9.62 2.98
C GLU A 81 10.84 -10.20 1.57
N ALA A 82 11.95 -10.90 1.34
CA ALA A 82 12.20 -11.62 0.10
C ALA A 82 11.17 -12.72 -0.16
N GLY A 83 10.76 -13.47 0.86
CA GLY A 83 9.71 -14.48 0.79
C GLY A 83 8.33 -13.91 0.44
N LEU A 84 7.93 -12.81 1.09
CA LEU A 84 6.68 -12.08 0.82
C LEU A 84 6.68 -11.48 -0.57
N ARG A 85 7.79 -10.86 -1.00
CA ARG A 85 7.97 -10.33 -2.35
C ARG A 85 7.84 -11.42 -3.40
N ARG A 86 8.51 -12.57 -3.21
CA ARG A 86 8.39 -13.76 -4.09
C ARG A 86 6.95 -14.24 -4.18
N ARG A 87 6.25 -14.37 -3.05
CA ARG A 87 4.84 -14.79 -3.03
C ARG A 87 3.91 -13.79 -3.73
N ARG A 88 4.14 -12.48 -3.57
CA ARG A 88 3.37 -11.43 -4.26
C ARG A 88 3.55 -11.51 -5.78
N LEU A 89 4.77 -11.73 -6.25
CA LEU A 89 5.07 -11.94 -7.67
C LEU A 89 4.43 -13.23 -8.23
N GLN A 90 4.44 -14.32 -7.45
CA GLN A 90 3.86 -15.60 -7.86
C GLN A 90 2.32 -15.62 -7.86
N ARG A 91 1.67 -14.92 -6.91
CA ARG A 91 0.21 -15.01 -6.69
C ARG A 91 -0.61 -13.93 -7.40
N GLY A 92 -0.01 -12.95 -8.09
CA GLY A 92 -0.76 -11.74 -8.48
C GLY A 92 -0.49 -11.24 -9.90
N ARG A 93 -1.38 -11.58 -10.84
CA ARG A 93 -1.66 -10.65 -11.95
C ARG A 93 -2.45 -9.49 -11.34
N LYS A 94 -1.81 -8.34 -11.12
CA LYS A 94 -2.52 -7.10 -10.76
C LYS A 94 -3.46 -6.78 -11.93
N LEU A 95 -4.77 -6.88 -11.69
CA LEU A 95 -5.77 -6.51 -12.69
C LEU A 95 -5.74 -5.01 -12.88
N ILE A 96 -5.09 -4.57 -13.97
CA ILE A 96 -5.02 -3.18 -14.39
C ILE A 96 -5.80 -3.09 -15.71
N ASN A 97 -6.77 -2.18 -15.76
CA ASN A 97 -7.51 -1.92 -16.99
C ASN A 97 -6.62 -1.11 -17.95
N SER A 98 -6.99 -1.06 -19.23
CA SER A 98 -6.29 -0.27 -20.26
C SER A 98 -5.91 1.14 -19.77
N SER A 99 -4.77 1.66 -20.21
CA SER A 99 -4.37 3.06 -19.98
C SER A 99 -5.19 4.07 -20.80
N LYS A 100 -5.97 3.62 -21.79
CA LYS A 100 -6.92 4.45 -22.54
C LYS A 100 -8.22 4.54 -21.75
N GLY A 101 -8.41 5.65 -21.02
CA GLY A 101 -9.69 5.98 -20.39
C GLY A 101 -10.69 6.51 -21.43
N ARG A 102 -11.92 6.77 -20.99
CA ARG A 102 -12.95 7.40 -21.83
C ARG A 102 -12.72 8.89 -22.02
N HIS A 103 -12.10 9.55 -21.04
CA HIS A 103 -11.87 10.99 -21.06
C HIS A 103 -10.38 11.34 -20.98
N HIS A 104 -9.57 10.49 -20.33
CA HIS A 104 -8.14 10.73 -20.16
C HIS A 104 -7.30 9.54 -20.62
N ALA A 105 -6.29 9.80 -21.45
CA ALA A 105 -5.31 8.82 -21.88
C ALA A 105 -4.08 8.85 -20.96
N LEU A 106 -4.00 7.91 -20.02
CA LEU A 106 -2.94 7.90 -18.99
C LEU A 106 -1.54 7.73 -19.62
N ARG A 107 -1.42 6.98 -20.71
CA ARG A 107 -0.14 6.76 -21.41
C ARG A 107 0.45 8.06 -21.92
N GLU A 108 -0.36 8.88 -22.60
CA GLU A 108 0.07 10.17 -23.13
C GLU A 108 0.46 11.14 -22.00
N ILE A 109 -0.34 11.19 -20.93
CA ILE A 109 -0.04 12.01 -19.75
C ILE A 109 1.29 11.57 -19.12
N PHE A 110 1.52 10.25 -18.99
CA PHE A 110 2.76 9.71 -18.44
C PHE A 110 3.98 10.13 -19.28
N GLU A 111 3.90 9.97 -20.60
CA GLU A 111 5.02 10.29 -21.51
C GLU A 111 5.35 11.78 -21.51
N GLU A 112 4.33 12.63 -21.48
CA GLU A 112 4.46 14.09 -21.34
C GLU A 112 5.16 14.47 -20.02
N LEU A 113 4.70 13.90 -18.89
CA LEU A 113 5.32 14.15 -17.59
C LEU A 113 6.75 13.61 -17.51
N ASN A 114 6.99 12.42 -18.07
CA ASN A 114 8.30 11.78 -18.08
C ASN A 114 9.32 12.62 -18.83
N GLY A 115 8.93 13.20 -19.97
CA GLY A 115 9.78 14.13 -20.71
C GLY A 115 10.03 15.44 -19.95
N LYS A 116 8.97 16.07 -19.43
CA LYS A 116 9.06 17.39 -18.78
C LYS A 116 9.82 17.39 -17.46
N HIS A 117 9.67 16.34 -16.65
CA HIS A 117 10.15 16.35 -15.26
C HIS A 117 11.24 15.31 -14.96
N PHE A 118 11.42 14.32 -15.84
CA PHE A 118 12.27 13.17 -15.54
C PHE A 118 13.21 12.79 -16.70
N ASN A 119 13.36 13.66 -17.72
CA ASN A 119 14.25 13.42 -18.87
C ASN A 119 14.05 12.06 -19.54
N HIS A 120 12.80 11.57 -19.57
CA HIS A 120 12.43 10.24 -20.09
C HIS A 120 13.05 9.03 -19.35
N GLN A 121 13.61 9.21 -18.15
CA GLN A 121 14.32 8.17 -17.41
C GLN A 121 13.41 7.20 -16.64
N LEU A 122 12.14 7.54 -16.43
CA LEU A 122 11.23 6.64 -15.71
C LEU A 122 10.66 5.56 -16.62
N HIS A 123 10.74 4.31 -16.15
CA HIS A 123 10.19 3.14 -16.83
C HIS A 123 9.22 2.39 -15.90
N ILE A 124 8.01 2.12 -16.40
CA ILE A 124 7.00 1.31 -15.72
C ILE A 124 6.61 0.10 -16.57
N LYS A 125 6.38 -1.04 -15.92
CA LYS A 125 5.92 -2.26 -16.60
C LYS A 125 4.45 -2.15 -17.00
N GLN A 126 3.63 -1.54 -16.15
CA GLN A 126 2.19 -1.41 -16.39
C GLN A 126 1.67 -0.06 -15.92
N LEU A 127 0.75 0.49 -16.71
CA LEU A 127 0.00 1.71 -16.40
C LEU A 127 -1.45 1.48 -16.75
N GLY A 128 -2.36 1.90 -15.88
CA GLY A 128 -3.76 1.91 -16.27
C GLY A 128 -4.74 2.29 -15.18
N TRP A 129 -6.01 2.19 -15.52
CA TRP A 129 -7.09 2.45 -14.58
C TRP A 129 -7.28 1.28 -13.63
N GLY A 130 -7.57 1.58 -12.37
CA GLY A 130 -7.87 0.57 -11.36
C GLY A 130 -9.19 -0.14 -11.66
N PRO A 131 -9.37 -1.37 -11.17
CA PRO A 131 -10.59 -2.14 -11.43
C PRO A 131 -11.79 -1.63 -10.59
N ARG A 132 -11.55 -0.84 -9.54
CA ARG A 132 -12.59 -0.33 -8.64
C ARG A 132 -12.49 1.18 -8.47
N ARG A 133 -13.66 1.83 -8.38
CA ARG A 133 -13.78 3.26 -8.05
C ARG A 133 -13.39 3.46 -6.58
N SER A 134 -12.37 4.28 -6.35
CA SER A 134 -11.81 4.59 -5.04
C SER A 134 -11.70 6.11 -4.91
N TRP A 135 -12.27 6.64 -3.83
CA TRP A 135 -12.29 8.07 -3.56
C TRP A 135 -11.26 8.50 -2.50
N SER A 136 -10.72 7.53 -1.76
CA SER A 136 -9.70 7.74 -0.72
C SER A 136 -8.28 7.52 -1.24
N ARG A 137 -8.12 6.64 -2.23
CA ARG A 137 -6.84 6.39 -2.92
C ARG A 137 -7.03 6.59 -4.42
N LEU A 138 -6.54 7.72 -4.93
CA LEU A 138 -6.75 8.17 -6.30
C LEU A 138 -5.66 7.69 -7.27
N GLY A 139 -4.46 7.45 -6.76
CA GLY A 139 -3.33 6.84 -7.47
C GLY A 139 -2.65 5.82 -6.58
N HIS A 140 -1.90 4.90 -7.21
CA HIS A 140 -1.04 3.96 -6.49
C HIS A 140 0.07 3.40 -7.39
N PHE A 141 1.31 3.65 -7.00
CA PHE A 141 2.48 2.92 -7.46
C PHE A 141 2.72 1.64 -6.64
N ASP A 142 2.87 0.50 -7.33
CA ASP A 142 3.26 -0.77 -6.73
C ASP A 142 4.66 -1.16 -7.20
N GLU A 143 5.63 -0.98 -6.32
CA GLU A 143 7.05 -1.28 -6.53
C GLU A 143 7.30 -2.74 -6.94
N VAL A 144 6.56 -3.69 -6.33
CA VAL A 144 6.76 -5.12 -6.61
C VAL A 144 6.44 -5.44 -8.06
N HIS A 145 5.38 -4.83 -8.60
CA HIS A 145 4.95 -5.06 -9.99
C HIS A 145 5.45 -3.99 -10.97
N ASN A 146 6.21 -2.99 -10.49
CA ASN A 146 6.56 -1.77 -11.21
C ASN A 146 5.37 -1.22 -12.02
N SER A 147 4.28 -0.90 -11.32
CA SER A 147 3.01 -0.52 -11.96
C SER A 147 2.35 0.67 -11.30
N ILE A 148 1.82 1.59 -12.11
CA ILE A 148 0.97 2.67 -11.63
C ILE A 148 -0.49 2.36 -11.97
N THR A 149 -1.37 2.61 -11.00
CA THR A 149 -2.81 2.48 -11.17
C THR A 149 -3.54 3.74 -10.72
N ILE A 150 -4.37 4.31 -11.58
CA ILE A 150 -5.18 5.50 -11.27
C ILE A 150 -6.64 5.11 -11.07
N SER A 151 -7.32 5.71 -10.10
CA SER A 151 -8.72 5.36 -9.83
C SER A 151 -9.64 5.82 -10.97
N PRO A 152 -10.58 4.98 -11.43
CA PRO A 152 -11.54 5.35 -12.48
C PRO A 152 -12.47 6.53 -12.14
N VAL A 153 -12.52 6.98 -10.87
CA VAL A 153 -13.30 8.17 -10.51
C VAL A 153 -12.75 9.43 -11.17
N LEU A 154 -11.47 9.43 -11.54
CA LEU A 154 -10.81 10.53 -12.24
C LEU A 154 -11.02 10.47 -13.76
N ASP A 155 -11.50 9.35 -14.32
CA ASP A 155 -11.86 9.24 -15.73
C ASP A 155 -13.25 9.83 -15.98
N SER A 156 -13.34 11.17 -15.93
CA SER A 156 -14.57 11.95 -16.01
C SER A 156 -14.33 13.25 -16.77
N PRO A 157 -15.30 13.76 -17.55
CA PRO A 157 -15.17 15.04 -18.24
C PRO A 157 -15.17 16.22 -17.24
N ARG A 158 -15.67 16.00 -16.02
CA ARG A 158 -15.66 17.00 -14.94
C ARG A 158 -14.29 17.14 -14.28
N VAL A 159 -13.37 16.20 -14.53
CA VAL A 159 -12.02 16.20 -13.97
C VAL A 159 -11.07 16.75 -15.02
N PRO A 160 -10.46 17.93 -14.79
CA PRO A 160 -9.49 18.49 -15.73
C PRO A 160 -8.28 17.57 -15.91
N ARG A 161 -7.70 17.54 -17.12
CA ARG A 161 -6.49 16.75 -17.41
C ARG A 161 -5.37 17.05 -16.42
N GLY A 162 -5.15 18.33 -16.05
CA GLY A 162 -4.13 18.73 -15.09
C GLY A 162 -4.25 18.08 -13.71
N VAL A 163 -5.46 17.73 -13.27
CA VAL A 163 -5.68 16.99 -12.01
C VAL A 163 -5.20 15.54 -12.14
N VAL A 164 -5.52 14.89 -13.27
CA VAL A 164 -5.04 13.53 -13.56
C VAL A 164 -3.51 13.53 -13.69
N SER A 165 -2.95 14.53 -14.38
CA SER A 165 -1.50 14.73 -14.50
C SER A 165 -0.83 14.85 -13.13
N TYR A 166 -1.38 15.64 -12.22
CA TYR A 166 -0.81 15.79 -10.88
C TYR A 166 -0.83 14.49 -10.07
N ILE A 167 -1.94 13.75 -10.09
CA ILE A 167 -2.00 12.44 -9.41
C ILE A 167 -0.98 11.48 -10.02
N LEU A 168 -0.88 11.44 -11.36
CA LEU A 168 0.08 10.56 -12.02
C LEU A 168 1.53 10.96 -11.72
N TYR A 169 1.82 12.27 -11.67
CA TYR A 169 3.11 12.81 -11.25
C TYR A 169 3.47 12.40 -9.82
N HIS A 170 2.52 12.46 -8.87
CA HIS A 170 2.73 11.96 -7.50
C HIS A 170 3.13 10.49 -7.49
N GLU A 171 2.46 9.64 -8.29
CA GLU A 171 2.84 8.23 -8.41
C GLU A 171 4.20 8.02 -9.09
N MET A 172 4.59 8.91 -10.01
CA MET A 172 5.92 8.88 -10.65
C MET A 172 7.03 9.29 -9.69
N LEU A 173 6.78 10.25 -8.79
CA LEU A 173 7.72 10.58 -7.72
C LEU A 173 7.97 9.38 -6.81
N HIS A 174 6.97 8.54 -6.55
CA HIS A 174 7.17 7.30 -5.80
C HIS A 174 8.16 6.37 -6.50
N ILE A 175 8.20 6.33 -7.84
CA ILE A 175 9.21 5.54 -8.57
C ILE A 175 10.61 6.10 -8.30
N LEU A 176 10.79 7.41 -8.47
CA LEU A 176 12.08 8.08 -8.30
C LEU A 176 12.65 7.89 -6.89
N PHE A 177 11.78 7.93 -5.88
CA PHE A 177 12.16 7.82 -4.47
C PHE A 177 11.89 6.43 -3.86
N SER A 178 11.59 5.43 -4.69
CA SER A 178 11.54 4.03 -4.23
C SER A 178 12.96 3.51 -4.02
N GLY A 179 13.29 3.09 -2.80
CA GLY A 179 14.56 2.43 -2.49
C GLY A 179 15.75 3.36 -2.21
N THR A 180 15.54 4.65 -1.96
CA THR A 180 16.64 5.61 -1.71
C THR A 180 17.34 5.46 -0.35
N ASP A 181 16.87 4.57 0.53
CA ASP A 181 17.51 4.34 1.83
C ASP A 181 17.86 2.86 1.97
N GLY A 182 19.15 2.53 2.07
CA GLY A 182 19.68 1.20 2.43
C GLY A 182 19.29 0.71 3.84
N HIS A 183 18.29 1.34 4.45
CA HIS A 183 17.68 1.00 5.72
C HIS A 183 16.17 0.89 5.48
N GLY A 184 15.60 -0.30 5.69
CA GLY A 184 14.29 -0.71 5.18
C GLY A 184 13.15 0.30 5.31
N ARG A 185 12.21 0.23 4.35
CA ARG A 185 11.00 1.08 4.26
C ARG A 185 11.28 2.53 4.65
N GLY A 186 12.08 3.22 3.83
CA GLY A 186 12.21 4.67 3.87
C GLY A 186 10.85 5.36 3.91
N ARG A 187 10.82 6.59 4.42
CA ARG A 187 9.59 7.40 4.45
C ARG A 187 9.02 7.45 3.03
N HIS A 188 7.74 7.11 2.86
CA HIS A 188 7.07 7.16 1.55
C HIS A 188 7.17 8.53 0.85
N HIS A 189 7.42 9.59 1.63
CA HIS A 189 7.59 10.96 1.15
C HIS A 189 8.81 11.61 1.85
N PRO A 190 10.05 11.34 1.41
CA PRO A 190 11.23 12.04 1.94
C PRO A 190 11.15 13.56 1.69
N PRO A 191 11.99 14.38 2.34
CA PRO A 191 12.01 15.84 2.10
C PRO A 191 12.12 16.23 0.62
N GLU A 192 12.92 15.49 -0.16
CA GLU A 192 13.13 15.67 -1.60
C GLU A 192 11.83 15.45 -2.38
N PHE A 193 11.07 14.40 -2.04
CA PHE A 193 9.75 14.13 -2.59
C PHE A 193 8.81 15.30 -2.33
N ARG A 194 8.77 15.79 -1.09
CA ARG A 194 7.87 16.89 -0.71
C ARG A 194 8.20 18.17 -1.45
N ARG A 195 9.49 18.50 -1.60
CA ARG A 195 9.96 19.65 -2.39
C ARG A 195 9.55 19.53 -3.86
N ALA A 196 9.76 18.37 -4.48
CA ALA A 196 9.35 18.11 -5.85
C ALA A 196 7.82 18.21 -6.02
N GLU A 197 7.06 17.64 -5.08
CA GLU A 197 5.61 17.75 -5.08
C GLU A 197 5.17 19.22 -4.95
N GLU A 198 5.77 19.98 -4.03
CA GLU A 198 5.45 21.40 -3.79
C GLU A 198 5.73 22.30 -4.99
N ALA A 199 6.78 22.00 -5.75
CA ALA A 199 7.14 22.72 -6.96
C ALA A 199 6.23 22.44 -8.16
N TYR A 200 5.30 21.48 -8.07
CA TYR A 200 4.40 21.17 -9.17
C TYR A 200 3.46 22.35 -9.48
N PRO A 201 3.36 22.79 -10.76
CA PRO A 201 2.50 23.91 -11.14
C PRO A 201 1.04 23.74 -10.73
N ASP A 202 0.39 24.81 -10.31
CA ASP A 202 -1.03 24.83 -9.92
C ASP A 202 -1.43 23.83 -8.81
N ARG A 203 -0.47 23.24 -8.09
CA ARG A 203 -0.75 22.24 -7.05
C ARG A 203 -1.81 22.68 -6.04
N ALA A 204 -1.79 23.96 -5.63
CA ALA A 204 -2.77 24.48 -4.69
C ALA A 204 -4.20 24.45 -5.24
N SER A 205 -4.42 24.84 -6.50
CA SER A 205 -5.74 24.81 -7.13
C SER A 205 -6.21 23.37 -7.35
N ILE A 206 -5.31 22.49 -7.79
CA ILE A 206 -5.57 21.06 -7.98
C ILE A 206 -5.97 20.39 -6.65
N LYS A 207 -5.24 20.66 -5.56
CA LYS A 207 -5.59 20.10 -4.24
C LYS A 207 -6.96 20.58 -3.75
N ARG A 208 -7.32 21.84 -4.00
CA ARG A 208 -8.68 22.35 -3.70
C ARG A 208 -9.74 21.61 -4.51
N PHE A 209 -9.54 21.50 -5.84
CA PHE A 209 -10.45 20.75 -6.71
C PHE A 209 -10.63 19.31 -6.22
N LEU A 210 -9.55 18.60 -5.90
CA LEU A 210 -9.61 17.22 -5.42
C LEU A 210 -10.39 17.09 -4.11
N ASN A 211 -10.20 18.04 -3.19
CA ASN A 211 -10.93 18.06 -1.92
C ASN A 211 -12.45 18.19 -2.17
N GLU A 212 -12.85 19.17 -2.98
CA GLU A 212 -14.25 19.41 -3.34
C GLU A 212 -14.85 18.23 -4.13
N PHE A 213 -14.12 17.74 -5.13
CA PHE A 213 -14.51 16.60 -5.95
C PHE A 213 -14.75 15.36 -5.10
N CYS A 214 -13.83 15.01 -4.20
CA CYS A 214 -13.99 13.86 -3.31
C CYS A 214 -15.10 14.04 -2.26
N ARG A 215 -15.35 15.27 -1.78
CA ARG A 215 -16.48 15.57 -0.88
C ARG A 215 -17.82 15.47 -1.59
N SER A 216 -17.86 15.77 -2.90
CA SER A 216 -19.06 15.69 -3.71
C SER A 216 -19.54 14.26 -4.03
N ARG A 217 -18.80 13.23 -3.57
CA ARG A 217 -19.08 11.78 -3.75
C ARG A 217 -20.53 11.38 -3.47
N GLY A 218 -21.22 12.08 -2.56
CA GLY A 218 -22.61 11.81 -2.18
C GLY A 218 -23.69 12.37 -3.12
N LYS A 219 -23.40 13.41 -3.92
CA LYS A 219 -24.41 14.08 -4.76
C LYS A 219 -24.67 13.41 -6.11
N VAL A 220 -23.78 12.52 -6.56
CA VAL A 220 -23.88 11.86 -7.88
C VAL A 220 -24.79 10.61 -7.86
N ARG A 221 -25.32 10.21 -6.68
CA ARG A 221 -26.19 9.02 -6.55
C ARG A 221 -27.66 9.25 -6.94
N SER A 222 -28.13 10.48 -7.13
CA SER A 222 -29.57 10.78 -7.30
C SER A 222 -30.03 11.06 -8.73
N SER A 223 -29.19 10.87 -9.75
CA SER A 223 -29.53 11.26 -11.13
C SER A 223 -29.20 10.16 -12.15
N GLY A 224 -29.64 8.93 -11.90
CA GLY A 224 -29.46 7.85 -12.86
C GLY A 224 -30.04 6.50 -12.43
N LEU A 225 -31.37 6.42 -12.34
CA LEU A 225 -32.15 5.19 -12.54
C LEU A 225 -33.52 5.61 -13.08
N GLY A 226 -33.51 5.96 -14.36
CA GLY A 226 -34.70 6.00 -15.21
C GLY A 226 -34.27 5.36 -16.52
N LEU A 227 -34.53 4.06 -16.65
CA LEU A 227 -34.52 3.39 -17.94
C LEU A 227 -35.86 2.63 -18.06
N PRO A 228 -36.46 2.64 -19.25
CA PRO A 228 -37.79 2.09 -19.54
C PRO A 228 -37.86 0.57 -19.39
#